data_AF-A0A7Y4Y7U1-F1
#
_entry.id   AF-A0A7Y4Y7U1-F1
#
_cell.length_a   1.000
_cell.length_b   1.000
_cell.length_c   1.000
_cell.angle_alpha   90.00
_cell.angle_beta   90.00
_cell.angle_gamma   90.00
#
_symmetry.space_group_name_H-M   'P 1'
#
loop_
_entity.id
_entity.type
_entity.pdbx_description
1 polymer ?
#
loop_
_entity_poly.entity_id
_entity_poly.type
_entity_poly.pdbx_seq_one_letter_code
_entity_poly.pdbx_strand_id
1 'polypeptide(L)' 'MKKFISELFKDKNGCYSLREVAIALLILALISSWVAQQFFSKAVPEFMFYSFASLIGAGCFGYSLEKKTTIDNNN' A
#
# COMPACT_ATOMS: atom_id res chain seq x y z
N MET A 1 -5.66 17.66 6.69
CA MET A 1 -5.51 16.19 6.90
C MET A 1 -6.45 15.35 6.04
N LYS A 2 -7.77 15.63 6.00
CA LYS A 2 -8.74 14.82 5.22
C LYS A 2 -8.41 14.70 3.71
N LYS A 3 -7.92 15.78 3.08
CA LYS A 3 -7.46 15.77 1.68
C LYS A 3 -6.24 14.88 1.47
N PHE A 4 -5.23 14.93 2.33
CA PHE A 4 -4.03 14.10 2.22
C PHE A 4 -4.35 12.60 2.28
N ILE A 5 -5.20 12.19 3.23
CA ILE A 5 -5.65 10.80 3.33
C ILE A 5 -6.49 10.41 2.11
N SER A 6 -7.37 11.32 1.65
CA SER A 6 -8.18 11.06 0.46
C SER A 6 -7.37 10.98 -0.82
N GLU A 7 -6.22 11.66 -0.90
CA GLU A 7 -5.28 11.60 -2.03
C GLU A 7 -4.41 10.34 -1.95
N LEU A 8 -4.00 9.91 -0.74
CA LEU A 8 -3.23 8.68 -0.50
C LEU A 8 -3.96 7.42 -0.97
N PHE A 9 -5.29 7.43 -0.91
CA PHE A 9 -6.16 6.34 -1.35
C PHE A 9 -6.68 6.51 -2.79
N LYS A 10 -6.29 7.59 -3.48
CA LYS A 10 -6.75 7.88 -4.84
C LYS A 10 -5.71 7.40 -5.84
N ASP A 11 -6.12 6.53 -6.74
CA ASP A 11 -5.34 6.03 -7.87
C ASP A 11 -5.06 7.15 -8.90
N LYS A 12 -4.07 6.97 -9.79
CA LYS A 12 -3.71 7.85 -10.92
C LYS A 12 -4.88 8.31 -11.78
N ASN A 13 -5.98 7.55 -11.81
CA ASN A 13 -7.21 7.89 -12.54
C ASN A 13 -8.29 8.59 -11.70
N GLY A 14 -8.00 8.92 -10.43
CA GLY A 14 -8.96 9.58 -9.54
C GLY A 14 -10.02 8.65 -8.95
N CYS A 15 -9.91 7.32 -9.18
CA CYS A 15 -10.75 6.31 -8.56
C CYS A 15 -10.08 5.72 -7.31
N TYR A 16 -10.89 5.17 -6.40
CA TYR A 16 -10.39 4.41 -5.26
C TYR A 16 -10.09 2.97 -5.72
N SER A 17 -8.82 2.61 -5.80
CA SER A 17 -8.41 1.24 -6.14
C SER A 17 -8.25 0.41 -4.87
N LEU A 18 -8.72 -0.84 -4.93
CA LEU A 18 -8.61 -1.81 -3.83
C LEU A 18 -7.14 -2.13 -3.47
N ARG A 19 -6.22 -1.93 -4.43
CA ARG A 19 -4.79 -2.19 -4.30
C ARG A 19 -4.11 -1.20 -3.35
N GLU A 20 -4.32 0.10 -3.54
CA GLU A 20 -3.81 1.16 -2.67
C GLU A 20 -4.33 0.98 -1.25
N VAL A 21 -5.60 0.59 -1.12
CA VAL A 21 -6.19 0.24 0.18
C VAL A 21 -5.44 -0.90 0.83
N ALA A 22 -5.19 -1.99 0.09
CA ALA A 22 -4.46 -3.15 0.60
C ALA A 22 -3.02 -2.81 0.99
N ILE A 23 -2.30 -2.04 0.16
CA ILE A 23 -0.92 -1.61 0.43
C ILE A 23 -0.88 -0.72 1.68
N ALA A 24 -1.79 0.23 1.81
CA ALA A 24 -1.89 1.09 2.99
C ALA A 24 -2.17 0.28 4.27
N LEU A 25 -3.04 -0.73 4.20
CA LEU A 25 -3.34 -1.64 5.30
C LEU A 25 -2.11 -2.46 5.71
N LEU A 26 -1.34 -2.97 4.74
CA LEU A 26 -0.11 -3.72 4.98
C LEU A 26 0.99 -2.86 5.61
N ILE A 27 1.13 -1.60 5.16
CA ILE A 27 2.05 -0.63 5.78
C ILE A 27 1.62 -0.35 7.23
N LEU A 28 0.32 -0.17 7.48
CA LEU A 28 -0.21 0.08 8.82
C LEU A 28 0.04 -1.12 9.75
N ALA A 29 -0.16 -2.35 9.25
CA ALA A 29 0.15 -3.59 9.97
C ALA A 29 1.64 -3.73 10.31
N LEU A 30 2.53 -3.28 9.42
CA LEU A 30 3.98 -3.24 9.65
C LEU A 30 4.35 -2.25 10.75
N ILE A 31 3.79 -1.04 10.71
CA ILE A 31 4.01 -0.02 11.75
C ILE A 31 3.48 -0.52 13.10
N SER A 32 2.28 -1.09 13.14
CA SER A 32 1.73 -1.62 14.39
C SER A 32 2.52 -2.80 14.93
N SER A 33 3.08 -3.65 14.06
CA SER A 33 3.96 -4.75 14.47
C SER A 33 5.26 -4.23 15.08
N TRP A 34 5.80 -3.14 14.53
CA TRP A 34 7.01 -2.51 15.06
C TRP A 34 6.77 -1.85 16.41
N VAL A 35 5.64 -1.14 16.56
CA VAL A 35 5.18 -0.61 17.84
C VAL A 35 4.98 -1.73 18.86
N ALA A 36 4.31 -2.82 18.48
CA ALA A 36 4.10 -3.97 19.38
C ALA A 36 5.43 -4.60 19.83
N GLN A 37 6.42 -4.71 18.95
CA GLN A 37 7.76 -5.19 19.31
C GLN A 37 8.44 -4.27 20.33
N GLN A 38 8.27 -2.95 20.19
CA GLN A 38 8.86 -1.95 21.08
C GLN A 38 8.23 -1.91 22.48
N PHE A 39 6.93 -2.17 22.60
CA PHE A 39 6.19 -2.13 23.88
C PHE A 39 6.03 -3.49 24.57
N PHE A 40 5.96 -4.58 23.80
CA PHE A 40 5.73 -5.94 24.34
C PHE A 40 6.99 -6.82 24.30
N SER A 41 8.12 -6.32 23.79
CA SER A 41 9.40 -7.05 23.68
C SER A 41 9.29 -8.41 22.97
N LYS A 42 8.24 -8.59 22.16
CA LYS A 42 8.00 -9.81 21.39
C LYS A 42 8.80 -9.74 20.09
N ALA A 43 9.74 -10.66 19.92
CA ALA A 43 10.48 -10.79 18.67
C ALA A 43 9.52 -11.09 17.53
N VAL A 44 9.40 -10.16 16.58
CA VAL A 44 8.62 -10.38 15.36
C VAL A 44 9.47 -11.24 14.44
N PRO A 45 8.93 -12.38 13.93
CA PRO A 45 9.68 -13.25 13.04
C PRO A 45 10.03 -12.53 11.73
N GLU A 46 11.31 -12.55 11.37
CA GLU A 46 11.88 -11.81 10.24
C GLU A 46 11.23 -12.18 8.90
N PHE A 47 10.85 -13.45 8.72
CA PHE A 47 10.14 -13.92 7.53
C PHE A 47 8.82 -13.18 7.27
N MET A 48 8.10 -12.80 8.32
CA MET A 48 6.86 -12.06 8.21
C MET A 48 7.10 -10.65 7.67
N PHE A 49 8.19 -10.01 8.11
CA PHE A 49 8.61 -8.70 7.62
C PHE A 49 8.98 -8.76 6.13
N TYR A 50 9.79 -9.74 5.72
CA TYR A 50 10.16 -9.91 4.31
C TYR A 50 8.97 -10.20 3.40
N SER A 51 8.02 -11.01 3.88
CA SER A 51 6.79 -11.32 3.13
C SER A 51 5.94 -10.06 2.91
N PHE A 52 5.73 -9.25 3.95
CA PHE A 52 4.97 -8.01 3.82
C PHE A 52 5.70 -6.96 2.97
N ALA A 53 7.02 -6.81 3.15
CA ALA A 53 7.83 -5.90 2.33
C ALA A 53 7.80 -6.30 0.85
N SER A 54 7.90 -7.61 0.54
CA SER A 54 7.81 -8.13 -0.81
C SER A 54 6.42 -7.89 -1.42
N LEU A 55 5.34 -8.10 -0.66
CA LEU A 55 3.98 -7.87 -1.12
C LEU A 55 3.68 -6.39 -1.39
N ILE A 56 4.15 -5.49 -0.51
CA ILE A 56 4.09 -4.04 -0.73
C ILE A 56 4.88 -3.65 -1.97
N GLY A 57 6.10 -4.18 -2.13
CA GLY A 57 6.95 -3.95 -3.29
C GLY A 57 6.27 -4.40 -4.59
N ALA A 58 5.72 -5.62 -4.63
CA ALA A 58 5.00 -6.15 -5.78
C ALA A 58 3.73 -5.34 -6.09
N GLY A 59 2.98 -4.91 -5.07
CA GLY A 59 1.81 -4.05 -5.22
C GLY A 59 2.16 -2.68 -5.82
N CYS A 60 3.19 -2.02 -5.31
CA CYS A 60 3.69 -0.76 -5.86
C CYS A 60 4.30 -0.91 -7.26
N PHE A 61 4.99 -2.02 -7.53
CA PHE A 61 5.58 -2.28 -8.85
C PHE A 61 4.51 -2.53 -9.90
N GLY A 62 3.47 -3.30 -9.55
CA GLY A 62 2.29 -3.49 -10.39
C GLY A 62 1.61 -2.16 -10.72
N TYR A 63 1.49 -1.25 -9.75
CA TYR A 63 0.97 0.10 -9.98
C TYR A 63 1.87 0.95 -10.89
N SER A 64 3.20 0.85 -10.74
CA SER A 64 4.15 1.59 -11.58
C SER A 64 4.13 1.13 -13.04
N LEU A 65 3.93 -0.17 -13.26
CA LEU A 65 3.77 -0.76 -14.60
C LEU A 65 2.40 -0.51 -15.22
N GLU A 66 1.40 -0.16 -14.41
CA GLU A 66 0.05 0.10 -14.91
C GLU A 66 0.05 1.38 -15.76
N LYS A 67 -0.05 1.17 -17.08
CA LYS A 67 -0.15 2.26 -18.04
C LYS A 67 -1.51 2.93 -17.86
N LYS A 68 -1.52 4.26 -17.74
CA LYS A 68 -2.75 5.05 -17.66
C LYS A 68 -3.65 4.67 -18.85
N THR A 69 -4.79 4.05 -18.59
CA THR A 69 -5.80 3.80 -19.61
C THR A 69 -6.42 5.15 -19.96
N THR A 70 -5.81 5.86 -20.92
CA THR A 70 -6.51 6.89 -21.68
C THR A 70 -7.47 6.12 -22.59
N ILE A 71 -8.72 5.99 -22.18
CA ILE A 71 -9.79 5.67 -23.13
C ILE A 71 -9.89 6.90 -24.01
N ASP A 72 -9.11 6.90 -25.09
CA ASP A 72 -9.20 7.89 -26.16
C ASP A 72 -10.55 7.70 -26.83
N ASN A 73 -11.54 8.47 -26.35
CA ASN A 73 -12.84 8.62 -27.01
C ASN A 73 -12.67 9.65 -28.14
N ASN A 74 -11.81 9.39 -29.13
CA ASN A 74 -11.93 10.09 -30.41
C ASN A 74 -12.92 9.31 -31.27
N ASN A 75 -14.16 9.79 -31.24
CA ASN A 75 -15.22 9.47 -32.17
C ASN A 75 -15.26 10.59 -33.22
#